data_AF-T1BKW4-F1
#
_entry.id   AF-T1BKW4-F1
#
_cell.length_a   1.000
_cell.length_b   1.000
_cell.length_c   1.000
_cell.angle_alpha   90.00
_cell.angle_beta   90.00
_cell.angle_gamma   90.00
#
_symmetry.space_group_name_H-M   'P 1'
#
loop_
_entity.id
_entity.type
_entity.pdbx_description
1 polymer ?
#
loop_
_entity_poly.entity_id
_entity_poly.type
_entity_poly.pdbx_seq_one_letter_code
_entity_poly.pdbx_strand_id
1 'polypeptide(L)'
;MGSVPDPNYGFHIPAEELSDHFMDTVLTDEEVQINRKSKVDHSWYGRMPFPDPVDRPARTVMATQTGVSRETLVLEWEREGSKVYRRPTIREAASFQTFPITYQFWGRTAETRYKLVGNAVPPVLAGAVARAIARKMGRPSPAAPIVTTHTTLRPPPVKVSRRRDGTALQRYPADRKFRDHLPGSRSRGFRVDLDNLGGDEAFGKRAGGPHPIVWTARLYAGSGKHLARVTLTLDQALEQFNSCLLTEDQVKRARRFRTELEEKVGPALPDSRSLQEVWAGGGPQGRNGPVQVLSRLARAVDE
;
A
#
# COMPACT_ATOMS: atom_id res chain seq x y z
N MET A 1 -17.80 -12.88 32.79
CA MET A 1 -16.90 -11.73 32.57
C MET A 1 -15.56 -12.27 32.14
N GLY A 2 -15.11 -11.93 30.93
CA GLY A 2 -13.81 -12.38 30.42
C GLY A 2 -12.68 -11.53 31.00
N SER A 3 -11.47 -12.08 31.04
CA SER A 3 -10.25 -11.34 31.40
C SER A 3 -9.34 -11.25 30.19
N VAL A 4 -8.67 -10.11 30.02
CA VAL A 4 -7.77 -9.83 28.89
C VAL A 4 -6.35 -9.64 29.43
N PRO A 5 -5.36 -10.44 28.99
CA PRO A 5 -3.97 -10.26 29.36
C PRO A 5 -3.35 -9.06 28.64
N ASP A 6 -2.51 -8.30 29.35
CA ASP A 6 -1.62 -7.32 28.75
C ASP A 6 -0.46 -8.03 28.04
N PRO A 7 -0.20 -7.75 26.75
CA PRO A 7 0.80 -8.47 25.97
C PRO A 7 2.25 -8.10 26.30
N ASN A 8 2.47 -7.00 27.05
CA ASN A 8 3.79 -6.43 27.31
C ASN A 8 4.20 -6.47 28.80
N TYR A 9 3.25 -6.49 29.73
CA TYR A 9 3.47 -6.21 31.15
C TYR A 9 2.94 -7.27 32.12
N GLY A 10 2.33 -8.36 31.64
CA GLY A 10 2.01 -9.54 32.44
C GLY A 10 0.87 -9.39 33.46
N PHE A 11 0.09 -8.31 33.41
CA PHE A 11 -1.13 -8.15 34.19
C PHE A 11 -2.38 -8.44 33.33
N HIS A 12 -3.54 -8.50 33.97
CA HIS A 12 -4.82 -8.73 33.30
C HIS A 12 -5.82 -7.64 33.66
N ILE A 13 -6.78 -7.36 32.77
CA ILE A 13 -7.93 -6.48 33.03
C ILE A 13 -9.25 -7.20 32.75
N PRO A 14 -10.38 -6.75 33.31
CA PRO A 14 -11.69 -7.19 32.86
C PRO A 14 -11.94 -6.79 31.39
N ALA A 15 -12.60 -7.64 30.60
CA ALA A 15 -12.82 -7.41 29.18
C ALA A 15 -13.64 -6.13 28.90
N GLU A 16 -14.56 -5.77 29.77
CA GLU A 16 -15.33 -4.52 29.76
C GLU A 16 -14.49 -3.25 29.96
N GLU A 17 -13.26 -3.41 30.45
CA GLU A 17 -12.31 -2.30 30.57
C GLU A 17 -11.49 -2.06 29.31
N LEU A 18 -11.48 -3.01 28.37
CA LEU A 18 -10.72 -2.90 27.14
C LEU A 18 -11.33 -1.84 26.21
N SER A 19 -10.65 -0.70 26.12
CA SER A 19 -11.01 0.40 25.21
C SER A 19 -10.26 0.30 23.89
N ASP A 20 -10.80 0.95 22.85
CA ASP A 20 -10.13 1.16 21.55
C ASP A 20 -9.78 -0.12 20.76
N HIS A 21 -10.37 -1.25 21.17
CA HIS A 21 -10.19 -2.55 20.52
C HIS A 21 -11.38 -2.93 19.64
N PHE A 22 -12.61 -2.71 20.11
CA PHE A 22 -13.82 -3.13 19.40
C PHE A 22 -14.22 -2.10 18.33
N MET A 23 -13.54 -2.14 17.19
CA MET A 23 -13.84 -1.29 16.04
C MET A 23 -13.69 -2.03 14.71
N ASP A 24 -14.56 -1.70 13.76
CA ASP A 24 -14.47 -2.27 12.42
C ASP A 24 -13.28 -1.70 11.66
N THR A 25 -12.32 -2.56 11.41
CA THR A 25 -11.06 -2.26 10.71
C THR A 25 -10.90 -3.09 9.44
N VAL A 26 -11.94 -3.83 9.04
CA VAL A 26 -11.95 -4.69 7.85
C VAL A 26 -11.74 -3.83 6.61
N LEU A 27 -10.87 -4.29 5.71
CA LEU A 27 -10.59 -3.65 4.43
C LEU A 27 -11.59 -4.14 3.37
N THR A 28 -11.96 -3.27 2.43
CA THR A 28 -12.72 -3.69 1.25
C THR A 28 -11.85 -4.53 0.31
N ASP A 29 -12.45 -5.29 -0.59
CA ASP A 29 -11.70 -6.06 -1.59
C ASP A 29 -10.79 -5.18 -2.44
N GLU A 30 -11.24 -3.98 -2.81
CA GLU A 30 -10.44 -3.01 -3.55
C GLU A 30 -9.22 -2.56 -2.72
N GLU A 31 -9.41 -2.21 -1.44
CA GLU A 31 -8.30 -1.85 -0.56
C GLU A 31 -7.32 -3.02 -0.39
N VAL A 32 -7.82 -4.25 -0.26
CA VAL A 32 -7.01 -5.47 -0.19
C VAL A 32 -6.15 -5.62 -1.45
N GLN A 33 -6.72 -5.42 -2.65
CA GLN A 33 -5.95 -5.49 -3.89
C GLN A 33 -4.90 -4.39 -3.98
N ILE A 34 -5.23 -3.15 -3.60
CA ILE A 34 -4.28 -2.03 -3.59
C ILE A 34 -3.13 -2.31 -2.61
N ASN A 35 -3.43 -2.76 -1.40
CA ASN A 35 -2.41 -3.12 -0.40
C ASN A 35 -1.55 -4.30 -0.87
N ARG A 36 -2.16 -5.36 -1.40
CA ARG A 36 -1.45 -6.52 -1.93
C ARG A 36 -0.48 -6.09 -3.03
N LYS A 37 -0.97 -5.37 -4.04
CA LYS A 37 -0.14 -4.84 -5.14
C LYS A 37 0.99 -3.96 -4.62
N SER A 38 0.70 -2.99 -3.76
CA SER A 38 1.72 -2.07 -3.23
C SER A 38 2.80 -2.75 -2.40
N LYS A 39 2.57 -3.97 -1.88
CA LYS A 39 3.53 -4.75 -1.10
C LYS A 39 4.27 -5.78 -1.93
N VAL A 40 3.55 -6.62 -2.66
CA VAL A 40 4.13 -7.76 -3.39
C VAL A 40 4.60 -7.39 -4.79
N ASP A 41 4.01 -6.34 -5.38
CA ASP A 41 4.20 -5.97 -6.78
C ASP A 41 4.37 -4.44 -6.94
N HIS A 42 5.17 -3.81 -6.06
CA HIS A 42 5.42 -2.36 -6.18
C HIS A 42 6.37 -2.06 -7.33
N SER A 43 6.09 -1.04 -8.13
CA SER A 43 6.86 -0.69 -9.34
C SER A 43 8.32 -0.30 -9.02
N TRP A 44 8.57 0.21 -7.81
CA TRP A 44 9.89 0.73 -7.41
C TRP A 44 10.51 0.10 -6.16
N TYR A 45 9.70 -0.51 -5.28
CA TYR A 45 10.18 -1.04 -4.00
C TYR A 45 10.22 -2.56 -4.04
N GLY A 46 11.07 -3.15 -3.21
CA GLY A 46 11.19 -4.60 -3.09
C GLY A 46 9.90 -5.29 -2.65
N ARG A 47 9.86 -6.61 -2.73
CA ARG A 47 8.70 -7.38 -2.25
C ARG A 47 8.57 -7.25 -0.74
N MET A 48 7.33 -7.14 -0.27
CA MET A 48 6.95 -7.11 1.13
C MET A 48 5.81 -8.12 1.34
N PRO A 49 5.80 -8.87 2.45
CA PRO A 49 4.73 -9.84 2.71
C PRO A 49 3.36 -9.18 2.82
N PHE A 50 2.37 -9.89 2.30
CA PHE A 50 0.96 -9.58 2.43
C PHE A 50 0.18 -10.89 2.64
N PRO A 51 -0.60 -11.05 3.72
CA PRO A 51 -0.74 -10.12 4.85
C PRO A 51 0.58 -9.95 5.63
N ASP A 52 0.59 -9.04 6.60
CA ASP A 52 1.65 -8.96 7.59
C ASP A 52 1.64 -10.22 8.45
N PRO A 53 2.77 -10.93 8.56
CA PRO A 53 2.83 -12.14 9.36
C PRO A 53 2.94 -11.80 10.84
N VAL A 54 2.38 -12.69 11.64
CA VAL A 54 2.15 -12.52 13.09
C VAL A 54 3.22 -13.19 13.95
N ASP A 55 4.15 -13.93 13.33
CA ASP A 55 5.22 -14.70 13.95
C ASP A 55 6.54 -13.91 14.08
N ARG A 56 6.53 -12.62 13.73
CA ARG A 56 7.70 -11.75 13.80
C ARG A 56 7.32 -10.32 14.22
N PRO A 57 8.29 -9.48 14.61
CA PRO A 57 8.01 -8.10 14.99
C PRO A 57 7.20 -7.36 13.93
N ALA A 58 6.20 -6.61 14.39
CA ALA A 58 5.36 -5.79 13.54
C ALA A 58 6.21 -4.76 12.75
N ARG A 59 5.75 -4.39 11.56
CA ARG A 59 6.31 -3.22 10.87
C ARG A 59 5.97 -1.94 11.64
N THR A 60 6.61 -0.85 11.26
CA THR A 60 6.38 0.49 11.82
C THR A 60 4.89 0.85 11.86
N VAL A 61 4.40 1.20 13.04
CA VAL A 61 3.06 1.73 13.24
C VAL A 61 3.05 3.20 12.78
N MET A 62 2.47 3.45 11.61
CA MET A 62 2.41 4.80 11.04
C MET A 62 1.38 5.68 11.75
N ALA A 63 1.68 6.97 11.92
CA ALA A 63 0.75 7.95 12.46
C ALA A 63 -0.45 8.21 11.53
N THR A 64 -0.21 8.19 10.22
CA THR A 64 -1.27 8.32 9.21
C THR A 64 -1.63 6.93 8.69
N GLN A 65 -2.86 6.49 8.96
CA GLN A 65 -3.38 5.18 8.57
C GLN A 65 -4.39 5.33 7.41
N THR A 66 -3.89 5.55 6.19
CA THR A 66 -4.76 5.77 5.00
C THR A 66 -5.45 4.50 4.51
N GLY A 67 -5.10 3.32 5.02
CA GLY A 67 -5.73 2.04 4.69
C GLY A 67 -5.41 1.50 3.29
N VAL A 68 -4.77 2.29 2.44
CA VAL A 68 -4.37 1.95 1.06
C VAL A 68 -2.95 2.41 0.76
N SER A 69 -2.01 2.05 1.63
CA SER A 69 -0.59 2.37 1.44
C SER A 69 0.29 1.16 1.61
N ARG A 70 1.48 1.19 1.02
CA ARG A 70 2.48 0.13 1.16
C ARG A 70 2.83 -0.14 2.63
N GLU A 71 2.81 0.89 3.47
CA GLU A 71 3.12 0.85 4.89
C GLU A 71 1.97 0.31 5.74
N THR A 72 0.73 0.32 5.22
CA THR A 72 -0.47 -0.10 5.94
C THR A 72 -0.29 -1.52 6.49
N LEU A 73 -0.36 -1.68 7.81
CA LEU A 73 -0.35 -2.99 8.47
C LEU A 73 -1.67 -3.72 8.16
N VAL A 74 -1.57 -4.90 7.58
CA VAL A 74 -2.73 -5.72 7.19
C VAL A 74 -2.65 -7.09 7.84
N LEU A 75 -3.60 -7.39 8.71
CA LEU A 75 -3.73 -8.67 9.39
C LEU A 75 -4.78 -9.52 8.68
N GLU A 76 -4.50 -10.80 8.50
CA GLU A 76 -5.50 -11.80 8.13
C GLU A 76 -6.28 -12.24 9.37
N TRP A 77 -7.59 -12.40 9.22
CA TRP A 77 -8.51 -12.78 10.26
C TRP A 77 -9.62 -13.66 9.69
N GLU A 78 -10.27 -14.46 10.52
CA GLU A 78 -11.42 -15.28 10.14
C GLU A 78 -12.71 -14.71 10.75
N ARG A 79 -13.69 -14.39 9.90
CA ARG A 79 -15.01 -13.91 10.32
C ARG A 79 -16.07 -14.77 9.65
N GLU A 80 -16.91 -15.42 10.46
CA GLU A 80 -18.03 -16.25 9.97
C GLU A 80 -17.58 -17.32 8.96
N GLY A 81 -16.42 -17.96 9.22
CA GLY A 81 -15.83 -18.98 8.34
C GLY A 81 -15.17 -18.44 7.07
N SER A 82 -15.13 -17.11 6.89
CA SER A 82 -14.51 -16.46 5.73
C SER A 82 -13.24 -15.70 6.11
N LYS A 83 -12.21 -15.79 5.25
CA LYS A 83 -10.99 -15.01 5.39
C LYS A 83 -11.28 -13.54 5.09
N VAL A 84 -10.94 -12.67 6.04
CA VAL A 84 -11.02 -11.21 5.91
C VAL A 84 -9.67 -10.59 6.23
N TYR A 85 -9.40 -9.44 5.61
CA TYR A 85 -8.20 -8.67 5.88
C TYR A 85 -8.59 -7.38 6.59
N ARG A 86 -7.85 -7.01 7.62
CA ARG A 86 -8.13 -5.81 8.43
C ARG A 86 -6.86 -5.08 8.83
N ARG A 87 -7.02 -3.84 9.25
CA ARG A 87 -5.96 -3.10 9.95
C ARG A 87 -5.92 -3.51 11.43
N PRO A 88 -4.79 -3.30 12.14
CA PRO A 88 -4.83 -3.33 13.59
C PRO A 88 -5.76 -2.23 14.10
N THR A 89 -6.47 -2.54 15.17
CA THR A 89 -7.23 -1.59 15.98
C THR A 89 -6.28 -0.61 16.66
N ILE A 90 -6.80 0.49 17.21
CA ILE A 90 -5.98 1.45 17.97
C ILE A 90 -5.29 0.73 19.14
N ARG A 91 -6.01 -0.16 19.85
CA ARG A 91 -5.45 -0.92 20.97
C ARG A 91 -4.35 -1.89 20.55
N GLU A 92 -4.51 -2.59 19.43
CA GLU A 92 -3.45 -3.47 18.89
C GLU A 92 -2.22 -2.66 18.46
N ALA A 93 -2.43 -1.56 17.74
CA ALA A 93 -1.36 -0.66 17.32
C ALA A 93 -0.59 -0.06 18.51
N ALA A 94 -1.30 0.31 19.58
CA ALA A 94 -0.70 0.78 20.83
C ALA A 94 0.10 -0.33 21.52
N SER A 95 -0.40 -1.56 21.50
CA SER A 95 0.29 -2.72 22.06
C SER A 95 1.58 -3.04 21.30
N PHE A 96 1.57 -2.93 19.97
CA PHE A 96 2.79 -3.02 19.14
C PHE A 96 3.82 -1.95 19.51
N GLN A 97 3.35 -0.75 19.83
CA GLN A 97 4.18 0.35 20.35
C GLN A 97 4.53 0.19 21.84
N THR A 98 4.29 -0.97 22.44
CA THR A 98 4.58 -1.28 23.86
C THR A 98 3.84 -0.41 24.88
N PHE A 99 2.71 0.21 24.51
CA PHE A 99 1.85 0.81 25.52
C PHE A 99 1.11 -0.28 26.32
N PRO A 100 0.89 -0.07 27.62
CA PRO A 100 0.03 -0.97 28.39
C PRO A 100 -1.41 -0.88 27.87
N ILE A 101 -2.16 -1.98 27.95
CA ILE A 101 -3.56 -2.06 27.46
C ILE A 101 -4.49 -1.11 28.20
N THR A 102 -4.06 -0.58 29.34
CA THR A 102 -4.74 0.43 30.15
C THR A 102 -4.45 1.86 29.71
N TYR A 103 -3.41 2.11 28.91
CA TYR A 103 -3.09 3.47 28.46
C TYR A 103 -4.20 4.03 27.56
N GLN A 104 -4.64 5.26 27.82
CA GLN A 104 -5.73 5.91 27.10
C GLN A 104 -5.24 7.05 26.20
N PHE A 105 -5.69 7.05 24.94
CA PHE A 105 -5.38 8.10 23.98
C PHE A 105 -6.53 9.11 23.87
N TRP A 106 -6.24 10.39 24.17
CA TRP A 106 -7.24 11.45 24.18
C TRP A 106 -7.42 12.08 22.80
N GLY A 107 -8.32 11.48 22.00
CA GLY A 107 -8.71 11.99 20.69
C GLY A 107 -10.19 11.75 20.39
N ARG A 108 -10.83 12.68 19.70
CA ARG A 108 -12.27 12.59 19.33
C ARG A 108 -12.56 11.63 18.17
N THR A 109 -11.55 11.34 17.34
CA THR A 109 -11.67 10.49 16.15
C THR A 109 -10.62 9.39 16.15
N ALA A 110 -10.87 8.34 15.36
CA ALA A 110 -9.94 7.21 15.24
C ALA A 110 -8.60 7.68 14.66
N GLU A 111 -8.64 8.53 13.63
CA GLU A 111 -7.47 9.08 12.96
C GLU A 111 -6.60 9.88 13.93
N THR A 112 -7.21 10.63 14.84
CA THR A 112 -6.48 11.38 15.87
C THR A 112 -5.74 10.44 16.82
N ARG A 113 -6.41 9.36 17.27
CA ARG A 113 -5.77 8.38 18.16
C ARG A 113 -4.69 7.57 17.47
N TYR A 114 -4.89 7.14 16.23
CA TYR A 114 -3.82 6.52 15.43
C TYR A 114 -2.60 7.44 15.28
N LYS A 115 -2.82 8.75 15.07
CA LYS A 115 -1.72 9.73 15.05
C LYS A 115 -0.97 9.80 16.37
N LEU A 116 -1.68 9.81 17.50
CA LEU A 116 -1.05 9.79 18.83
C LEU A 116 -0.21 8.52 19.04
N VAL A 117 -0.74 7.35 18.66
CA VAL A 117 -0.03 6.06 18.77
C VAL A 117 1.20 6.03 17.86
N GLY A 118 1.06 6.39 16.59
CA GLY A 118 2.12 6.27 15.60
C GLY A 118 3.25 7.31 15.75
N ASN A 119 2.95 8.50 16.28
CA ASN A 119 3.98 9.50 16.58
C ASN A 119 4.69 9.27 17.92
N ALA A 120 4.16 8.40 18.78
CA ALA A 120 4.75 8.15 20.08
C ALA A 120 6.03 7.33 20.00
N VAL A 121 6.94 7.59 20.94
CA VAL A 121 8.07 6.71 21.23
C VAL A 121 7.57 5.53 22.07
N PRO A 122 7.91 4.27 21.73
CA PRO A 122 7.51 3.11 22.51
C PRO A 122 7.96 3.22 23.99
N PRO A 123 7.07 3.02 24.98
CA PRO A 123 7.42 3.13 26.40
C PRO A 123 8.58 2.24 26.84
N VAL A 124 8.70 1.02 26.30
CA VAL A 124 9.83 0.11 26.62
C VAL A 124 11.16 0.69 26.13
N LEU A 125 11.18 1.27 24.93
CA LEU A 125 12.37 1.94 24.37
C LEU A 125 12.73 3.19 25.21
N ALA A 126 11.75 4.05 25.49
CA ALA A 126 11.95 5.23 26.31
C ALA A 126 12.49 4.88 27.71
N GLY A 127 11.94 3.83 28.33
CA GLY A 127 12.41 3.32 29.61
C GLY A 127 13.85 2.81 29.57
N ALA A 128 14.27 2.13 28.49
CA ALA A 128 15.65 1.68 28.33
C ALA A 128 16.64 2.86 28.24
N VAL A 129 16.30 3.90 27.48
CA VAL A 129 17.09 5.13 27.38
C VAL A 129 17.18 5.83 28.74
N ALA A 130 16.06 5.97 29.44
CA ALA A 130 16.02 6.60 30.77
C ALA A 130 16.90 5.86 31.80
N ARG A 131 16.88 4.51 31.81
CA ARG A 131 17.75 3.71 32.67
C ARG A 131 19.23 3.90 32.35
N ALA A 132 19.60 4.00 31.07
CA ALA A 132 20.98 4.25 30.66
C ALA A 132 21.48 5.62 31.16
N ILE A 133 20.63 6.65 31.05
CA ILE A 133 20.91 8.00 31.58
C ILE A 133 21.05 7.96 33.10
N ALA A 134 20.10 7.35 33.81
CA ALA A 134 20.13 7.25 35.27
C ALA A 134 21.41 6.55 35.77
N ARG A 135 21.79 5.44 35.14
CA ARG A 135 23.05 4.72 35.43
C ARG A 135 24.27 5.63 35.26
N LYS A 136 24.33 6.38 34.15
CA LYS A 136 25.44 7.33 33.90
C LYS A 136 25.49 8.45 34.95
N MET A 137 24.34 8.84 35.49
CA MET A 137 24.23 9.86 36.54
C MET A 137 24.41 9.31 37.97
N GLY A 138 24.69 8.01 38.14
CA GLY A 138 24.74 7.39 39.47
C GLY A 138 23.40 7.42 40.22
N ARG A 139 22.28 7.53 39.50
CA ARG A 139 20.93 7.56 40.08
C ARG A 139 20.29 6.17 40.05
N PRO A 140 19.52 5.80 41.09
CA PRO A 140 18.74 4.57 41.05
C PRO A 140 17.68 4.66 39.93
N SER A 141 17.42 3.53 39.29
CA SER A 141 16.35 3.41 38.30
C SER A 141 15.51 2.17 38.60
N PRO A 142 14.18 2.23 38.47
CA PRO A 142 13.34 1.06 38.71
C PRO A 142 13.68 -0.07 37.72
N ALA A 143 13.63 -1.31 38.22
CA ALA A 143 13.94 -2.51 37.43
C ALA A 143 12.89 -2.76 36.34
N ALA A 144 11.63 -2.40 36.61
CA ALA A 144 10.50 -2.52 35.70
C ALA A 144 9.73 -1.19 35.62
N PRO A 145 9.02 -0.93 34.51
CA PRO A 145 8.15 0.24 34.42
C PRO A 145 7.00 0.12 35.42
N ILE A 146 6.63 1.26 36.02
CA ILE A 146 5.45 1.37 36.86
C ILE A 146 4.25 1.51 35.91
N VAL A 147 3.35 0.55 35.95
CA VAL A 147 2.19 0.50 35.04
C VAL A 147 0.91 0.59 35.85
N THR A 148 0.01 1.45 35.41
CA THR A 148 -1.35 1.55 35.96
C THR A 148 -2.19 0.39 35.43
N THR A 149 -2.68 -0.48 36.31
CA THR A 149 -3.46 -1.68 35.93
C THR A 149 -4.97 -1.46 35.88
N HIS A 150 -5.46 -0.32 36.37
CA HIS A 150 -6.87 0.07 36.34
C HIS A 150 -7.00 1.54 35.97
N THR A 151 -7.92 1.87 35.06
CA THR A 151 -8.12 3.25 34.59
C THR A 151 -9.47 3.81 35.01
N THR A 152 -9.44 4.89 35.78
CA THR A 152 -10.65 5.59 36.26
C THR A 152 -11.23 6.58 35.24
N LEU A 153 -10.39 7.19 34.40
CA LEU A 153 -10.77 8.19 33.41
C LEU A 153 -10.62 7.67 31.99
N ARG A 154 -11.72 7.63 31.24
CA ARG A 154 -11.73 7.18 29.84
C ARG A 154 -12.03 8.33 28.89
N PRO A 155 -11.35 8.41 27.73
CA PRO A 155 -11.70 9.36 26.70
C PRO A 155 -13.07 9.00 26.11
N PRO A 156 -13.79 9.96 25.50
CA PRO A 156 -15.10 9.71 24.89
C PRO A 156 -15.00 8.60 23.83
N PRO A 157 -16.07 7.83 23.55
CA PRO A 157 -16.04 6.81 22.52
C PRO A 157 -15.56 7.37 21.18
N VAL A 158 -14.74 6.60 20.47
CA VAL A 158 -14.25 7.00 19.16
C VAL A 158 -15.41 7.02 18.17
N LYS A 159 -15.63 8.17 17.52
CA LYS A 159 -16.46 8.21 16.31
C LYS A 159 -15.64 7.60 15.19
N VAL A 160 -15.96 6.36 14.83
CA VAL A 160 -15.50 5.79 13.56
C VAL A 160 -16.37 6.44 12.49
N SER A 161 -15.77 7.21 11.59
CA SER A 161 -16.50 7.72 10.44
C SER A 161 -17.10 6.53 9.69
N ARG A 162 -18.42 6.53 9.45
CA ARG A 162 -19.02 5.54 8.56
C ARG A 162 -18.25 5.64 7.23
N ARG A 163 -17.70 4.51 6.78
CA ARG A 163 -17.09 4.43 5.45
C ARG A 163 -18.14 4.93 4.47
N ARG A 164 -17.80 5.95 3.66
CA ARG A 164 -18.58 6.22 2.46
C ARG A 164 -18.41 4.99 1.58
N ASP A 165 -19.39 4.12 1.65
CA ASP A 165 -19.81 3.22 0.58
C ASP A 165 -19.53 3.90 -0.76
N GLY A 166 -18.47 3.42 -1.41
CA GLY A 166 -17.73 4.08 -2.48
C GLY A 166 -18.56 4.30 -3.73
N THR A 167 -19.37 5.35 -3.74
CA THR A 167 -20.21 5.72 -4.89
C THR A 167 -19.98 7.14 -5.38
N ALA A 168 -19.27 7.98 -4.61
CA ALA A 168 -18.83 9.27 -5.13
C ALA A 168 -17.62 9.04 -6.04
N LEU A 169 -17.87 8.97 -7.35
CA LEU A 169 -16.86 9.03 -8.40
C LEU A 169 -15.96 10.25 -8.11
N GLN A 170 -14.78 10.00 -7.57
CA GLN A 170 -13.77 11.04 -7.35
C GLN A 170 -13.36 11.56 -8.72
N ARG A 171 -13.70 12.82 -9.02
CA ARG A 171 -13.21 13.50 -10.22
C ARG A 171 -11.85 14.11 -9.93
N TYR A 172 -10.92 13.85 -10.83
CA TYR A 172 -9.56 14.37 -10.78
C TYR A 172 -9.32 15.32 -11.96
N PRO A 173 -8.25 16.14 -11.92
CA PRO A 173 -7.86 16.96 -13.05
C PRO A 173 -7.66 16.14 -14.33
N ALA A 174 -8.03 16.69 -15.49
CA ALA A 174 -7.91 16.02 -16.78
C ALA A 174 -6.45 15.66 -17.14
N ASP A 175 -5.48 16.38 -16.58
CA ASP A 175 -4.03 16.16 -16.72
C ASP A 175 -3.44 15.25 -15.62
N ARG A 176 -4.29 14.49 -14.91
CA ARG A 176 -3.85 13.55 -13.87
C ARG A 176 -2.78 12.61 -14.42
N LYS A 177 -1.61 12.64 -13.78
CA LYS A 177 -0.48 11.79 -14.14
C LYS A 177 -0.76 10.33 -13.76
N PHE A 178 -0.35 9.42 -14.62
CA PHE A 178 -0.35 7.98 -14.44
C PHE A 178 1.05 7.46 -14.76
N ARG A 179 1.52 6.54 -13.93
CA ARG A 179 2.67 5.72 -14.21
C ARG A 179 2.58 4.46 -13.38
N ASP A 180 2.66 3.32 -14.05
CA ASP A 180 2.83 2.05 -13.37
C ASP A 180 3.51 1.03 -14.28
N HIS A 181 4.15 0.04 -13.67
CA HIS A 181 4.76 -1.05 -14.40
C HIS A 181 3.71 -2.08 -14.84
N LEU A 182 3.98 -2.74 -15.96
CA LEU A 182 3.28 -3.93 -16.40
C LEU A 182 3.66 -5.08 -15.44
N PRO A 183 2.70 -5.64 -14.67
CA PRO A 183 2.98 -6.81 -13.84
C PRO A 183 3.56 -7.95 -14.68
N GLY A 184 4.49 -8.73 -14.10
CA GLY A 184 5.21 -9.80 -14.81
C GLY A 184 6.36 -9.33 -15.71
N SER A 185 6.44 -8.05 -16.08
CA SER A 185 7.50 -7.52 -16.96
C SER A 185 8.87 -7.36 -16.30
N ARG A 186 8.95 -7.52 -14.97
CA ARG A 186 10.20 -7.29 -14.21
C ARG A 186 11.15 -8.47 -14.37
N SER A 187 12.29 -8.23 -15.00
CA SER A 187 13.31 -9.27 -15.21
C SER A 187 14.72 -8.66 -15.20
N ARG A 188 15.62 -9.19 -14.35
CA ARG A 188 17.06 -8.84 -14.31
C ARG A 188 17.38 -7.33 -14.39
N GLY A 189 16.60 -6.50 -13.68
CA GLY A 189 16.78 -5.04 -13.68
C GLY A 189 16.08 -4.30 -14.82
N PHE A 190 15.37 -5.01 -15.70
CA PHE A 190 14.47 -4.45 -16.71
C PHE A 190 13.02 -4.47 -16.22
N ARG A 191 12.21 -3.52 -16.69
CA ARG A 191 10.75 -3.51 -16.56
C ARG A 191 10.11 -2.70 -17.66
N VAL A 192 8.84 -2.96 -17.97
CA VAL A 192 8.05 -2.14 -18.87
C VAL A 192 7.05 -1.33 -18.05
N ASP A 193 7.02 -0.01 -18.19
CA ASP A 193 5.99 0.85 -17.58
C ASP A 193 5.03 1.38 -18.66
N LEU A 194 3.76 1.54 -18.29
CA LEU A 194 2.79 2.37 -19.00
C LEU A 194 2.66 3.69 -18.23
N ASP A 195 2.80 4.80 -18.92
CA ASP A 195 2.66 6.12 -18.31
C ASP A 195 2.12 7.17 -19.28
N ASN A 196 1.67 8.31 -18.74
CA ASN A 196 1.18 9.45 -19.52
C ASN A 196 2.05 10.71 -19.32
N LEU A 197 3.32 10.54 -18.99
CA LEU A 197 4.20 11.63 -18.53
C LEU A 197 4.77 12.49 -19.67
N GLY A 198 4.58 12.12 -20.95
CA GLY A 198 5.19 12.80 -22.09
C GLY A 198 6.69 12.51 -22.27
N GLY A 199 7.32 13.07 -23.31
CA GLY A 199 8.75 12.88 -23.64
C GLY A 199 9.72 13.61 -22.69
N ASP A 200 11.02 13.31 -22.80
CA ASP A 200 12.09 13.89 -21.97
C ASP A 200 12.19 15.44 -22.05
N GLU A 201 11.77 16.06 -23.16
CA GLU A 201 11.80 17.52 -23.36
C GLU A 201 10.68 18.29 -22.64
N ALA A 202 9.68 17.61 -22.06
CA ALA A 202 8.47 18.25 -21.55
C ALA A 202 8.43 18.44 -20.03
N PHE A 203 9.58 18.35 -19.34
CA PHE A 203 9.67 18.68 -17.91
C PHE A 203 10.30 20.05 -17.68
N GLY A 204 9.56 21.09 -18.07
CA GLY A 204 9.92 22.48 -17.80
C GLY A 204 8.76 23.43 -18.08
N LYS A 205 8.12 23.89 -17.00
CA LYS A 205 7.28 25.10 -16.87
C LYS A 205 6.24 25.42 -17.97
N ARG A 206 4.98 25.50 -17.52
CA ARG A 206 3.82 26.21 -18.09
C ARG A 206 4.07 26.95 -19.42
N ALA A 207 3.51 26.41 -20.50
CA ALA A 207 3.10 27.19 -21.65
C ALA A 207 1.64 26.84 -22.01
N GLY A 208 0.70 27.59 -21.43
CA GLY A 208 -0.52 28.09 -22.09
C GLY A 208 -1.49 27.19 -22.86
N GLY A 209 -1.39 25.86 -22.87
CA GLY A 209 -2.36 25.00 -23.56
C GLY A 209 -2.37 23.55 -23.06
N PRO A 210 -3.48 22.80 -23.26
CA PRO A 210 -3.54 21.39 -22.91
C PRO A 210 -2.59 20.62 -23.85
N HIS A 211 -1.43 20.24 -23.35
CA HIS A 211 -0.56 19.30 -24.04
C HIS A 211 -1.39 18.03 -24.33
N PRO A 212 -1.42 17.50 -25.56
CA PRO A 212 -2.09 16.24 -25.81
C PRO A 212 -1.47 15.17 -24.91
N ILE A 213 -2.29 14.53 -24.09
CA ILE A 213 -1.83 13.54 -23.13
C ILE A 213 -1.44 12.28 -23.92
N VAL A 214 -0.14 12.03 -24.01
CA VAL A 214 0.41 10.88 -24.74
C VAL A 214 0.65 9.75 -23.75
N TRP A 215 -0.01 8.63 -24.00
CA TRP A 215 0.25 7.37 -23.31
C TRP A 215 1.40 6.64 -23.98
N THR A 216 2.37 6.17 -23.20
CA THR A 216 3.60 5.56 -23.72
C THR A 216 3.95 4.32 -22.91
N ALA A 217 4.31 3.24 -23.62
CA ALA A 217 5.00 2.09 -23.04
C ALA A 217 6.51 2.35 -23.08
N ARG A 218 7.19 2.18 -21.94
CA ARG A 218 8.63 2.46 -21.82
C ARG A 218 9.37 1.31 -21.20
N LEU A 219 10.49 0.95 -21.80
CA LEU A 219 11.45 0.02 -21.22
C LEU A 219 12.33 0.78 -20.24
N TYR A 220 12.34 0.35 -18.99
CA TYR A 220 13.27 0.82 -17.97
C TYR A 220 14.34 -0.24 -17.75
N ALA A 221 15.59 0.20 -17.64
CA ALA A 221 16.74 -0.65 -17.40
C ALA A 221 17.57 -0.11 -16.23
N GLY A 222 17.96 -0.97 -15.30
CA GLY A 222 18.74 -0.60 -14.12
C GLY A 222 17.89 -0.23 -12.90
N SER A 223 18.56 0.28 -11.86
CA SER A 223 17.91 0.63 -10.59
C SER A 223 18.60 1.81 -9.92
N GLY A 224 17.88 2.48 -9.00
CA GLY A 224 18.40 3.61 -8.24
C GLY A 224 18.91 4.74 -9.15
N LYS A 225 20.18 5.13 -8.96
CA LYS A 225 20.83 6.22 -9.72
C LYS A 225 21.18 5.84 -11.17
N HIS A 226 21.16 4.55 -11.52
CA HIS A 226 21.49 4.04 -12.85
C HIS A 226 20.25 3.61 -13.64
N LEU A 227 19.08 4.16 -13.29
CA LEU A 227 17.84 3.87 -13.99
C LEU A 227 17.82 4.61 -15.33
N ALA A 228 17.95 3.87 -16.43
CA ALA A 228 17.72 4.36 -17.78
C ALA A 228 16.26 4.09 -18.20
N ARG A 229 15.74 4.92 -19.11
CA ARG A 229 14.46 4.72 -19.77
C ARG A 229 14.63 4.81 -21.28
N VAL A 230 13.95 3.95 -22.01
CA VAL A 230 13.94 3.90 -23.47
C VAL A 230 12.50 3.81 -23.94
N THR A 231 12.14 4.68 -24.87
CA THR A 231 10.89 4.54 -25.63
C THR A 231 11.25 3.86 -26.94
N LEU A 232 10.63 2.70 -27.20
CA LEU A 232 10.85 1.94 -28.43
C LEU A 232 9.61 2.07 -29.31
N THR A 233 9.81 2.26 -30.61
CA THR A 233 8.75 2.02 -31.60
C THR A 233 8.48 0.52 -31.71
N LEU A 234 7.34 0.14 -32.30
CA LEU A 234 7.04 -1.27 -32.56
C LEU A 234 8.13 -1.92 -33.43
N ASP A 235 8.58 -1.23 -34.49
CA ASP A 235 9.62 -1.73 -35.38
C ASP A 235 10.95 -1.94 -34.63
N GLN A 236 11.35 -0.98 -33.79
CA GLN A 236 12.56 -1.12 -32.96
C GLN A 236 12.44 -2.28 -31.96
N ALA A 237 11.27 -2.46 -31.36
CA ALA A 237 11.02 -3.58 -30.44
C ALA A 237 11.07 -4.92 -31.18
N LEU A 238 10.51 -5.01 -32.39
CA LEU A 238 10.56 -6.21 -33.22
C LEU A 238 11.98 -6.52 -33.71
N GLU A 239 12.74 -5.51 -34.10
CA GLU A 239 14.15 -5.66 -34.49
C GLU A 239 15.02 -6.16 -33.31
N GLN A 240 14.83 -5.58 -32.13
CA GLN A 240 15.49 -6.06 -30.91
C GLN A 240 15.07 -7.49 -30.55
N PHE A 241 13.78 -7.80 -30.70
CA PHE A 241 13.27 -9.14 -30.43
C PHE A 241 13.88 -10.17 -31.40
N ASN A 242 13.94 -9.85 -32.69
CA ASN A 242 14.49 -10.72 -33.73
C ASN A 242 16.02 -10.88 -33.65
N SER A 243 16.72 -9.90 -33.09
CA SER A 243 18.17 -9.99 -32.87
C SER A 243 18.57 -10.76 -31.60
N CYS A 244 17.61 -11.11 -30.74
CA CYS A 244 17.86 -11.95 -29.58
C CYS A 244 18.04 -13.42 -29.98
N LEU A 245 19.03 -14.10 -29.36
CA LEU A 245 19.07 -15.57 -29.34
C LEU A 245 18.01 -16.07 -28.35
N LEU A 246 16.87 -16.49 -28.88
CA LEU A 246 15.72 -16.95 -28.09
C LEU A 246 15.66 -18.48 -28.04
N THR A 247 15.27 -19.02 -26.89
CA THR A 247 14.90 -20.43 -26.78
C THR A 247 13.55 -20.70 -27.45
N GLU A 248 13.25 -21.96 -27.80
CA GLU A 248 11.95 -22.33 -28.36
C GLU A 248 10.77 -21.87 -27.48
N ASP A 249 10.91 -22.01 -26.16
CA ASP A 249 9.93 -21.54 -25.18
C ASP A 249 9.72 -20.01 -25.24
N GLN A 250 10.79 -19.23 -25.38
CA GLN A 250 10.71 -17.78 -25.50
C GLN A 250 10.02 -17.35 -26.80
N VAL A 251 10.31 -18.03 -27.92
CA VAL A 251 9.63 -17.79 -29.20
C VAL A 251 8.15 -18.13 -29.10
N LYS A 252 7.80 -19.27 -28.49
CA LYS A 252 6.41 -19.69 -28.26
C LYS A 252 5.66 -18.68 -27.40
N ARG A 253 6.26 -18.22 -26.30
CA ARG A 253 5.69 -17.20 -25.41
C ARG A 253 5.45 -15.89 -26.14
N ALA A 254 6.41 -15.42 -26.96
CA ALA A 254 6.25 -14.18 -27.71
C ALA A 254 5.15 -14.28 -28.79
N ARG A 255 5.06 -15.41 -29.50
CA ARG A 255 3.98 -15.65 -30.47
C ARG A 255 2.62 -15.64 -29.78
N ARG A 256 2.50 -16.32 -28.63
CA ARG A 256 1.27 -16.32 -27.83
C ARG A 256 0.92 -14.92 -27.36
N PHE A 257 1.87 -14.18 -26.80
CA PHE A 257 1.66 -12.80 -26.38
C PHE A 257 1.16 -11.93 -27.53
N ARG A 258 1.73 -12.06 -28.73
CA ARG A 258 1.27 -11.34 -29.93
C ARG A 258 -0.18 -11.69 -30.27
N THR A 259 -0.51 -12.98 -30.32
CA THR A 259 -1.88 -13.44 -30.61
C THR A 259 -2.87 -12.92 -29.56
N GLU A 260 -2.56 -13.04 -28.27
CA GLU A 260 -3.39 -12.51 -27.17
C GLU A 260 -3.57 -10.98 -27.25
N LEU A 261 -2.50 -10.26 -27.62
CA LEU A 261 -2.51 -8.82 -27.80
C LEU A 261 -3.41 -8.43 -28.99
N GLU A 262 -3.31 -9.12 -30.12
CA GLU A 262 -4.08 -8.82 -31.34
C GLU A 262 -5.56 -9.22 -31.21
N GLU A 263 -5.84 -10.38 -30.61
CA GLU A 263 -7.20 -10.95 -30.60
C GLU A 263 -8.03 -10.52 -29.38
N LYS A 264 -7.41 -10.34 -28.20
CA LYS A 264 -8.14 -10.11 -26.94
C LYS A 264 -7.92 -8.72 -26.36
N VAL A 265 -6.69 -8.25 -26.33
CA VAL A 265 -6.36 -6.97 -25.66
C VAL A 265 -6.63 -5.79 -26.60
N GLY A 266 -6.08 -5.82 -27.80
CA GLY A 266 -6.13 -4.77 -28.81
C GLY A 266 -7.54 -4.25 -29.10
N PRO A 267 -8.50 -5.12 -29.45
CA PRO A 267 -9.89 -4.70 -29.74
C PRO A 267 -10.59 -4.04 -28.54
N ALA A 268 -10.11 -4.28 -27.32
CA ALA A 268 -10.68 -3.75 -26.09
C ALA A 268 -9.86 -2.58 -25.48
N LEU A 269 -8.77 -2.16 -26.13
CA LEU A 269 -7.98 -1.02 -25.72
C LEU A 269 -8.73 0.27 -26.07
N PRO A 270 -9.03 1.13 -25.08
CA PRO A 270 -9.59 2.45 -25.37
C PRO A 270 -8.55 3.34 -26.05
N ASP A 271 -9.02 4.33 -26.81
CA ASP A 271 -8.16 5.41 -27.31
C ASP A 271 -7.57 6.23 -26.16
N SER A 272 -6.48 6.96 -26.45
CA SER A 272 -5.73 7.73 -25.44
C SER A 272 -6.57 8.74 -24.66
N ARG A 273 -7.57 9.35 -25.31
CA ARG A 273 -8.47 10.31 -24.67
C ARG A 273 -9.44 9.59 -23.75
N SER A 274 -10.09 8.53 -24.22
CA SER A 274 -10.99 7.70 -23.39
C SER A 274 -10.25 7.12 -22.18
N LEU A 275 -9.01 6.66 -22.36
CA LEU A 275 -8.17 6.13 -21.28
C LEU A 275 -7.87 7.19 -20.21
N GLN A 276 -7.56 8.42 -20.65
CA GLN A 276 -7.31 9.54 -19.76
C GLN A 276 -8.58 10.03 -19.05
N GLU A 277 -9.71 10.08 -19.74
CA GLU A 277 -11.01 10.46 -19.16
C GLU A 277 -11.38 9.50 -18.02
N VAL A 278 -11.24 8.18 -18.24
CA VAL A 278 -11.46 7.16 -17.20
C VAL A 278 -10.49 7.34 -16.03
N TRP A 279 -9.21 7.60 -16.28
CA TRP A 279 -8.22 7.84 -15.23
C TRP A 279 -8.49 9.10 -14.40
N ALA A 280 -9.03 10.15 -15.03
CA ALA A 280 -9.47 11.37 -14.38
C ALA A 280 -10.81 11.22 -13.63
N GLY A 281 -11.41 10.02 -13.61
CA GLY A 281 -12.71 9.77 -12.96
C GLY A 281 -13.90 10.27 -13.77
N GLY A 282 -13.73 10.50 -15.06
CA GLY A 282 -14.78 10.75 -16.04
C GLY A 282 -15.16 9.49 -16.83
N GLY A 283 -16.28 9.54 -17.54
CA GLY A 283 -16.76 8.44 -18.39
C GLY A 283 -17.73 7.46 -17.69
N PRO A 284 -18.46 6.64 -18.46
CA PRO A 284 -19.42 5.67 -17.94
C PRO A 284 -18.71 4.58 -17.12
N GLN A 285 -19.36 4.14 -16.03
CA GLN A 285 -18.87 3.04 -15.20
C GLN A 285 -18.66 1.79 -16.06
N GLY A 286 -17.54 1.09 -15.86
CA GLY A 286 -17.22 -0.16 -16.56
C GLY A 286 -16.30 -0.04 -17.78
N ARG A 287 -15.87 1.17 -18.19
CA ARG A 287 -14.79 1.31 -19.20
C ARG A 287 -13.44 0.86 -18.63
N ASN A 288 -12.60 0.28 -19.49
CA ASN A 288 -11.24 -0.13 -19.13
C ASN A 288 -10.36 1.11 -18.84
N GLY A 289 -10.04 1.34 -17.57
CA GLY A 289 -9.02 2.32 -17.19
C GLY A 289 -7.59 1.77 -17.37
N PRO A 290 -6.57 2.61 -17.13
CA PRO A 290 -5.16 2.21 -17.32
C PRO A 290 -4.74 1.04 -16.42
N VAL A 291 -5.32 0.94 -15.22
CA VAL A 291 -5.07 -0.20 -14.31
C VAL A 291 -5.63 -1.49 -14.90
N GLN A 292 -6.85 -1.46 -15.47
CA GLN A 292 -7.46 -2.62 -16.13
C GLN A 292 -6.70 -3.03 -17.38
N VAL A 293 -6.22 -2.06 -18.17
CA VAL A 293 -5.35 -2.30 -19.32
C VAL A 293 -4.09 -3.05 -18.90
N LEU A 294 -3.38 -2.57 -17.86
CA LEU A 294 -2.20 -3.26 -17.33
C LEU A 294 -2.51 -4.67 -16.83
N SER A 295 -3.63 -4.86 -16.13
CA SER A 295 -4.05 -6.19 -15.67
C SER A 295 -4.34 -7.17 -16.82
N ARG A 296 -4.92 -6.70 -17.93
CA ARG A 296 -5.17 -7.53 -19.12
C ARG A 296 -3.86 -7.87 -19.84
N LEU A 297 -2.98 -6.89 -20.00
CA LEU A 297 -1.64 -7.11 -20.57
C LEU A 297 -0.81 -8.07 -19.72
N ALA A 298 -0.89 -7.96 -18.38
CA ALA A 298 -0.18 -8.86 -17.47
C ALA A 298 -0.60 -10.32 -17.66
N ARG A 299 -1.90 -10.57 -17.82
CA ARG A 299 -2.40 -11.93 -18.12
C ARG A 299 -1.78 -12.46 -19.39
N ALA A 300 -1.74 -11.67 -20.46
CA ALA A 300 -1.12 -12.08 -21.73
C ALA A 300 0.41 -12.33 -21.62
N VAL A 301 1.10 -11.72 -20.66
CA VAL A 301 2.55 -11.91 -20.44
C VAL A 301 2.85 -13.18 -19.65
N ASP A 302 2.07 -13.47 -18.60
CA ASP A 302 2.31 -14.60 -17.68
C ASP A 302 1.72 -15.93 -18.17
N GLU A 303 0.81 -15.85 -19.13
CA GLU A 303 0.26 -16.97 -19.89
C GLU A 303 1.24 -17.47 -20.96
#